data_AF-A0A930T9S7-F1
#
_entry.id   AF-A0A930T9S7-F1
#
_cell.length_a   1.000
_cell.length_b   1.000
_cell.length_c   1.000
_cell.angle_alpha   90.00
_cell.angle_beta   90.00
_cell.angle_gamma   90.00
#
_symmetry.space_group_name_H-M   'P 1'
#
loop_
_entity.id
_entity.type
_entity.pdbx_description
1 polymer ?
#
loop_
_entity_poly.entity_id
_entity_poly.type
_entity_poly.pdbx_seq_one_letter_code
_entity_poly.pdbx_strand_id
1 'polypeptide(L)'
;MYWYKLIPLDVLLFRDAKPFSPGNGAWASSIFPPNGHSIAGALGDLINRHKQQRFNIKGPFFCFEETLYFPRPLGYVGAKPLIPVDWDENSPLHHAKTNPFQPRPLVTPSWMLKNQNDSDNSDDEVEYRQYLPSEVVAKYLQTGEIKLEDWQAQTKGENQPWITETRPHNSMKQDSRQVKDADGYFIENAIRMLPGWSLAIGIDIRLQASDIPMTMRLGGEGHRVLLQSCDALGEQWEKLQTLSQQNFKAASKSIAYLVTPGVFERQDIEDGQKMSLCQAKPWEWKLANTTNKNQRAGVLVSFATDKAVPISCRFQSQKKDKKSIPAPQVFAASPGSLYYLNQPQELFQDDPNTKVHVWRKLGYSELLWITYKP
;
A
#
# COMPACT_ATOMS: atom_id res chain seq x y z
N MET A 1 15.61 6.32 11.02
CA MET A 1 14.76 5.13 11.26
C MET A 1 15.59 3.89 10.96
N TYR A 2 15.36 2.72 11.57
CA TYR A 2 16.15 1.52 11.28
C TYR A 2 15.48 0.67 10.22
N TRP A 3 16.20 0.30 9.16
CA TRP A 3 15.64 -0.39 8.00
C TRP A 3 16.10 -1.83 7.91
N TYR A 4 15.18 -2.71 7.52
CA TYR A 4 15.41 -4.14 7.43
C TYR A 4 14.79 -4.75 6.18
N LYS A 5 15.50 -5.72 5.61
CA LYS A 5 15.00 -6.66 4.61
C LYS A 5 14.41 -7.89 5.28
N LEU A 6 13.27 -8.33 4.78
CA LEU A 6 12.53 -9.51 5.21
C LEU A 6 12.61 -10.50 4.05
N ILE A 7 13.64 -11.35 4.09
CA ILE A 7 13.96 -12.31 3.04
C ILE A 7 13.27 -13.64 3.37
N PRO A 8 12.27 -14.09 2.60
CA PRO A 8 11.63 -15.38 2.84
C PRO A 8 12.64 -16.51 2.74
N LEU A 9 12.62 -17.43 3.71
CA LEU A 9 13.45 -18.64 3.65
C LEU A 9 12.92 -19.66 2.64
N ASP A 10 11.62 -19.59 2.32
CA ASP A 10 10.97 -20.41 1.31
C ASP A 10 9.73 -19.66 0.76
N VAL A 11 8.52 -20.07 1.15
CA VAL A 11 7.26 -19.40 0.78
C VAL A 11 6.66 -18.68 1.98
N LEU A 12 5.73 -17.76 1.71
CA LEU A 12 4.95 -17.06 2.72
C LEU A 12 3.45 -17.31 2.50
N LEU A 13 2.67 -17.28 3.57
CA LEU A 13 1.21 -17.36 3.49
C LEU A 13 0.57 -16.28 4.34
N PHE A 14 -0.25 -15.44 3.74
CA PHE A 14 -1.00 -14.40 4.45
C PHE A 14 -2.48 -14.61 4.20
N ARG A 15 -3.11 -15.39 5.07
CA ARG A 15 -4.49 -15.85 4.86
C ARG A 15 -5.48 -14.70 4.71
N ASP A 16 -6.39 -14.83 3.74
CA ASP A 16 -7.57 -13.98 3.60
C ASP A 16 -8.55 -14.14 4.80
N ALA A 17 -9.52 -13.22 4.90
CA ALA A 17 -10.56 -13.16 5.92
C ALA A 17 -11.52 -14.36 5.90
N LYS A 18 -11.50 -15.18 4.85
CA LYS A 18 -12.43 -16.30 4.68
C LYS A 18 -12.25 -17.33 5.81
N PRO A 19 -13.34 -17.83 6.41
CA PRO A 19 -13.26 -18.85 7.44
C PRO A 19 -12.64 -20.12 6.84
N PHE A 20 -11.43 -20.42 7.33
CA PHE A 20 -10.75 -21.67 7.05
C PHE A 20 -10.86 -22.55 8.29
N SER A 21 -11.86 -23.41 8.29
CA SER A 21 -11.92 -24.57 9.16
C SER A 21 -11.78 -25.79 8.28
N PRO A 22 -11.02 -26.80 8.70
CA PRO A 22 -11.10 -28.11 8.06
C PRO A 22 -12.59 -28.51 7.93
N GLY A 23 -13.01 -28.83 6.70
CA GLY A 23 -14.38 -29.26 6.36
C GLY A 23 -15.23 -28.26 5.57
N ASN A 24 -14.94 -26.94 5.63
CA ASN A 24 -15.75 -25.90 4.98
C ASN A 24 -15.08 -25.22 3.76
N GLY A 25 -13.84 -25.61 3.43
CA GLY A 25 -13.12 -25.14 2.25
C GLY A 25 -11.68 -25.63 2.25
N ALA A 26 -11.24 -26.25 1.15
CA ALA A 26 -9.90 -26.83 1.04
C ALA A 26 -8.83 -25.86 0.51
N TRP A 27 -9.17 -24.59 0.26
CA TRP A 27 -8.29 -23.63 -0.43
C TRP A 27 -7.99 -22.43 0.47
N ALA A 28 -6.72 -22.26 0.86
CA ALA A 28 -6.24 -21.05 1.51
C ALA A 28 -5.63 -20.10 0.47
N SER A 29 -6.24 -18.93 0.25
CA SER A 29 -5.69 -17.86 -0.59
C SER A 29 -4.86 -16.88 0.22
N SER A 30 -3.78 -16.37 -0.37
CA SER A 30 -2.89 -15.38 0.25
C SER A 30 -3.20 -13.95 -0.22
N ILE A 31 -3.25 -12.99 0.70
CA ILE A 31 -3.23 -11.55 0.45
C ILE A 31 -1.79 -11.07 0.45
N PHE A 32 -1.31 -10.45 -0.62
CA PHE A 32 0.07 -10.00 -0.71
C PHE A 32 0.17 -8.63 -1.42
N PRO A 33 1.05 -7.71 -0.97
CA PRO A 33 1.99 -7.79 0.17
C PRO A 33 1.28 -7.92 1.54
N PRO A 34 1.99 -8.36 2.60
CA PRO A 34 1.40 -8.45 3.94
C PRO A 34 0.95 -7.08 4.45
N ASN A 35 -0.03 -7.09 5.32
CA ASN A 35 -0.52 -5.85 5.92
C ASN A 35 0.31 -5.47 7.17
N GLY A 36 0.24 -4.20 7.59
CA GLY A 36 0.99 -3.68 8.73
C GLY A 36 0.74 -4.43 10.05
N HIS A 37 -0.46 -4.98 10.24
CA HIS A 37 -0.77 -5.80 11.42
C HIS A 37 -0.02 -7.13 11.44
N SER A 38 0.09 -7.80 10.28
CA SER A 38 0.86 -9.05 10.17
C SER A 38 2.32 -8.84 10.53
N ILE A 39 2.91 -7.74 10.08
CA ILE A 39 4.30 -7.37 10.40
C ILE A 39 4.43 -6.98 11.87
N ALA A 40 3.53 -6.14 12.40
CA ALA A 40 3.53 -5.75 13.80
C ALA A 40 3.39 -6.95 14.75
N GLY A 41 2.55 -7.93 14.40
CA GLY A 41 2.40 -9.16 15.16
C GLY A 41 3.69 -10.00 15.19
N ALA A 42 4.33 -10.16 14.03
CA ALA A 42 5.60 -10.88 13.90
C ALA A 42 6.73 -10.19 14.69
N LEU A 43 6.83 -8.86 14.58
CA LEU A 43 7.81 -8.04 15.29
C LEU A 43 7.58 -8.01 16.81
N GLY A 44 6.32 -7.99 17.25
CA GLY A 44 5.98 -8.00 18.67
C GLY A 44 6.43 -9.27 19.40
N ASP A 45 6.49 -10.41 18.68
CA ASP A 45 7.06 -11.64 19.20
C ASP A 45 8.59 -11.56 19.39
N LEU A 46 9.28 -10.74 18.60
CA LEU A 46 10.73 -10.58 18.60
C LEU A 46 11.21 -9.47 19.56
N ILE A 47 10.48 -8.36 19.69
CA ILE A 47 10.84 -7.14 20.44
C ILE A 47 10.65 -7.26 21.98
N ASN A 48 10.59 -8.50 22.51
CA ASN A 48 10.23 -8.85 23.89
C ASN A 48 8.75 -8.60 24.26
N ARG A 49 7.99 -9.70 24.35
CA ARG A 49 6.58 -9.76 24.82
C ARG A 49 6.34 -9.10 26.20
N HIS A 50 7.38 -8.89 27.01
CA HIS A 50 7.27 -8.46 28.40
C HIS A 50 7.32 -6.94 28.62
N LYS A 51 7.86 -6.15 27.68
CA LYS A 51 8.10 -4.71 27.90
C LYS A 51 7.03 -3.78 27.32
N GLN A 52 6.01 -4.31 26.62
CA GLN A 52 4.97 -3.53 25.94
C GLN A 52 5.52 -2.33 25.16
N GLN A 53 6.73 -2.46 24.60
CA GLN A 53 7.37 -1.35 23.92
C GLN A 53 6.59 -1.05 22.64
N ARG A 54 6.04 0.16 22.55
CA ARG A 54 5.39 0.64 21.34
C ARG A 54 6.45 1.01 20.32
N PHE A 55 6.19 0.68 19.07
CA PHE A 55 7.04 0.99 17.92
C PHE A 55 6.16 1.38 16.73
N ASN A 56 6.78 2.04 15.77
CA ASN A 56 6.17 2.48 14.52
C ASN A 56 6.82 1.77 13.35
N ILE A 57 6.01 1.39 12.37
CA ILE A 57 6.43 0.71 11.14
C ILE A 57 6.28 1.67 9.96
N LYS A 58 7.20 1.58 8.99
CA LYS A 58 7.02 2.07 7.62
C LYS A 58 7.03 0.89 6.65
N GLY A 59 6.12 0.93 5.68
CA GLY A 59 5.92 -0.13 4.70
C GLY A 59 4.79 -1.10 5.08
N PRO A 60 4.79 -2.33 4.54
CA PRO A 60 5.89 -2.93 3.79
C PRO A 60 6.03 -2.35 2.38
N PHE A 61 7.27 -2.28 1.93
CA PHE A 61 7.63 -2.03 0.55
C PHE A 61 8.27 -3.28 -0.06
N PHE A 62 8.41 -3.31 -1.37
CA PHE A 62 9.30 -4.26 -2.02
C PHE A 62 10.71 -3.71 -2.03
N CYS A 63 11.69 -4.60 -2.04
CA CYS A 63 13.04 -4.25 -2.43
C CYS A 63 13.62 -5.33 -3.32
N PHE A 64 14.34 -4.90 -4.36
CA PHE A 64 15.19 -5.77 -5.15
C PHE A 64 16.62 -5.48 -4.73
N GLU A 65 17.30 -6.49 -4.20
CA GLU A 65 18.62 -6.38 -3.57
C GLU A 65 18.64 -5.38 -2.40
N GLU A 66 19.01 -4.13 -2.67
CA GLU A 66 19.06 -3.02 -1.70
C GLU A 66 18.33 -1.77 -2.19
N THR A 67 17.55 -1.86 -3.27
CA THR A 67 16.75 -0.75 -3.82
C THR A 67 15.30 -0.87 -3.38
N LEU A 68 14.71 0.19 -2.83
CA LEU A 68 13.28 0.26 -2.50
C LEU A 68 12.44 0.38 -3.78
N TYR A 69 11.31 -0.31 -3.80
CA TYR A 69 10.33 -0.29 -4.88
C TYR A 69 8.94 0.11 -4.37
N PHE A 70 8.28 0.98 -5.13
CA PHE A 70 7.01 1.63 -4.77
C PHE A 70 5.92 1.34 -5.80
N PRO A 71 4.65 1.29 -5.40
CA PRO A 71 3.55 0.98 -6.32
C PRO A 71 3.42 2.02 -7.42
N ARG A 72 3.17 1.61 -8.66
CA ARG A 72 2.91 2.52 -9.78
C ARG A 72 1.84 3.57 -9.43
N PRO A 73 2.08 4.87 -9.74
CA PRO A 73 1.04 5.89 -9.66
C PRO A 73 -0.15 5.57 -10.56
N LEU A 74 -1.36 5.55 -10.00
CA LEU A 74 -2.59 5.14 -10.69
C LEU A 74 -3.22 6.26 -11.53
N GLY A 75 -2.72 7.49 -11.45
CA GLY A 75 -3.16 8.61 -12.29
C GLY A 75 -2.53 8.62 -13.68
N TYR A 76 -2.27 7.45 -14.27
CA TYR A 76 -1.65 7.30 -15.59
C TYR A 76 -2.37 6.23 -16.41
N VAL A 77 -2.48 6.47 -17.73
CA VAL A 77 -2.90 5.46 -18.72
C VAL A 77 -1.69 5.14 -19.58
N GLY A 78 -1.12 3.93 -19.43
CA GLY A 78 0.23 3.66 -19.93
C GLY A 78 1.24 4.63 -19.28
N ALA A 79 2.02 5.34 -20.10
CA ALA A 79 2.92 6.40 -19.66
C ALA A 79 2.26 7.80 -19.63
N LYS A 80 0.98 7.93 -20.03
CA LYS A 80 0.31 9.23 -20.17
C LYS A 80 -0.29 9.68 -18.83
N PRO A 81 0.19 10.78 -18.19
CA PRO A 81 -0.42 11.29 -16.96
C PRO A 81 -1.86 11.75 -17.21
N LEU A 82 -2.66 11.65 -16.15
CA LEU A 82 -3.99 12.23 -16.07
C LEU A 82 -4.01 13.38 -15.05
N ILE A 83 -4.72 14.44 -15.37
CA ILE A 83 -4.90 15.61 -14.50
C ILE A 83 -6.38 16.01 -14.42
N PRO A 84 -6.83 16.68 -13.35
CA PRO A 84 -8.19 17.20 -13.29
C PRO A 84 -8.46 18.15 -14.46
N VAL A 85 -9.65 18.04 -15.06
CA VAL A 85 -10.06 18.90 -16.19
C VAL A 85 -9.99 20.40 -15.88
N ASP A 86 -10.15 20.78 -14.61
CA ASP A 86 -10.04 22.18 -14.15
C ASP A 86 -8.60 22.68 -14.06
N TRP A 87 -7.60 21.79 -14.17
CA TRP A 87 -6.19 22.15 -14.19
C TRP A 87 -5.65 22.39 -15.61
N ASP A 88 -6.44 22.06 -16.63
CA ASP A 88 -6.09 22.25 -18.03
C ASP A 88 -7.15 23.07 -18.77
N GLU A 89 -6.91 24.39 -18.83
CA GLU A 89 -7.79 25.36 -19.50
C GLU A 89 -7.90 25.13 -21.01
N ASN A 90 -6.89 24.48 -21.61
CA ASN A 90 -6.84 24.19 -23.04
C ASN A 90 -7.42 22.80 -23.38
N SER A 91 -7.93 22.07 -22.38
CA SER A 91 -8.55 20.77 -22.62
C SER A 91 -9.81 20.92 -23.48
N PRO A 92 -10.02 20.09 -24.52
CA PRO A 92 -11.30 20.04 -25.24
C PRO A 92 -12.51 19.77 -24.33
N LEU A 93 -12.26 19.20 -23.14
CA LEU A 93 -13.26 18.87 -22.13
C LEU A 93 -13.40 19.94 -21.03
N HIS A 94 -12.66 21.06 -21.10
CA HIS A 94 -12.68 22.09 -20.05
C HIS A 94 -14.09 22.63 -19.76
N HIS A 95 -14.91 22.76 -20.80
CA HIS A 95 -16.30 23.23 -20.69
C HIS A 95 -17.34 22.10 -20.56
N ALA A 96 -16.92 20.85 -20.37
CA ALA A 96 -17.83 19.72 -20.22
C ALA A 96 -18.69 19.88 -18.97
N LYS A 97 -20.02 19.68 -19.12
CA LYS A 97 -20.94 19.68 -17.98
C LYS A 97 -20.70 18.43 -17.13
N THR A 98 -20.28 18.65 -15.90
CA THR A 98 -19.95 17.60 -14.93
C THR A 98 -20.69 17.86 -13.63
N ASN A 99 -20.94 16.80 -12.85
CA ASN A 99 -21.62 16.95 -11.56
C ASN A 99 -20.68 17.68 -10.57
N PRO A 100 -21.04 18.87 -10.07
CA PRO A 100 -20.17 19.65 -9.18
C PRO A 100 -20.09 19.08 -7.75
N PHE A 101 -20.94 18.11 -7.38
CA PHE A 101 -20.87 17.39 -6.10
C PHE A 101 -19.91 16.17 -6.15
N GLN A 102 -19.30 15.91 -7.30
CA GLN A 102 -18.41 14.77 -7.53
C GLN A 102 -16.96 15.27 -7.75
N PRO A 103 -15.95 14.41 -7.54
CA PRO A 103 -14.58 14.67 -7.97
C PRO A 103 -14.53 15.04 -9.46
N ARG A 104 -13.61 15.94 -9.83
CA ARG A 104 -13.51 16.41 -11.21
C ARG A 104 -12.95 15.32 -12.12
N PRO A 105 -13.50 15.10 -13.33
CA PRO A 105 -12.95 14.11 -14.24
C PRO A 105 -11.48 14.37 -14.51
N LEU A 106 -10.74 13.26 -14.60
CA LEU A 106 -9.34 13.29 -14.99
C LEU A 106 -9.26 13.17 -16.52
N VAL A 107 -8.40 13.98 -17.14
CA VAL A 107 -8.19 14.07 -18.59
C VAL A 107 -6.71 13.96 -18.91
N THR A 108 -6.41 13.55 -20.15
CA THR A 108 -5.05 13.67 -20.67
C THR A 108 -4.73 15.15 -20.89
N PRO A 109 -3.58 15.67 -20.40
CA PRO A 109 -3.21 17.06 -20.57
C PRO A 109 -3.11 17.47 -22.05
N SER A 110 -3.62 18.66 -22.38
CA SER A 110 -3.62 19.24 -23.73
C SER A 110 -2.22 19.41 -24.31
N TRP A 111 -1.22 19.67 -23.48
CA TRP A 111 0.19 19.79 -23.90
C TRP A 111 0.78 18.46 -24.39
N MET A 112 0.23 17.31 -23.98
CA MET A 112 0.62 16.00 -24.52
C MET A 112 -0.01 15.68 -25.87
N LEU A 113 -1.24 16.14 -26.10
CA LEU A 113 -1.94 15.90 -27.37
C LEU A 113 -1.25 16.63 -28.54
N LYS A 114 -0.61 17.78 -28.27
CA LYS A 114 0.14 18.54 -29.27
C LYS A 114 1.41 17.84 -29.77
N ASN A 115 1.95 16.90 -28.99
CA ASN A 115 3.19 16.18 -29.30
C ASN A 115 2.94 14.81 -29.96
N GLN A 116 1.68 14.43 -30.18
CA GLN A 116 1.34 13.21 -30.89
C GLN A 116 1.34 13.47 -32.41
N ASN A 117 2.51 13.29 -33.04
CA ASN A 117 2.51 12.72 -34.38
C ASN A 117 2.17 11.24 -34.21
N ASP A 118 0.98 10.88 -34.68
CA ASP A 118 0.44 9.51 -34.65
C ASP A 118 1.49 8.47 -35.04
N SER A 119 1.91 7.68 -34.06
CA SER A 119 2.50 6.36 -34.28
C SER A 119 2.07 5.42 -33.16
N ASP A 120 0.74 5.33 -32.95
CA ASP A 120 0.11 4.20 -32.24
C ASP A 120 0.13 2.95 -33.14
N ASN A 121 1.32 2.52 -33.59
CA ASN A 121 1.49 1.27 -34.33
C ASN A 121 2.88 0.67 -34.07
N SER A 122 3.06 0.14 -32.87
CA SER A 122 3.80 -1.11 -32.67
C SER A 122 3.25 -1.78 -31.42
N ASP A 123 2.36 -2.75 -31.65
CA ASP A 123 1.84 -3.76 -30.72
C ASP A 123 2.97 -4.71 -30.22
N ASP A 124 4.11 -4.15 -29.84
CA ASP A 124 5.05 -4.90 -29.03
C ASP A 124 4.48 -4.90 -27.60
N GLU A 125 4.30 -6.09 -27.01
CA GLU A 125 3.83 -6.31 -25.63
C GLU A 125 4.84 -5.72 -24.63
N VAL A 126 4.93 -4.38 -24.55
CA VAL A 126 5.81 -3.72 -23.59
C VAL A 126 5.22 -3.90 -22.21
N GLU A 127 5.86 -4.76 -21.42
CA GLU A 127 5.47 -5.01 -20.05
C GLU A 127 5.80 -3.78 -19.19
N TYR A 128 4.76 -3.13 -18.68
CA TYR A 128 4.88 -1.95 -17.81
C TYR A 128 5.22 -2.36 -16.38
N ARG A 129 6.11 -1.60 -15.74
CA ARG A 129 6.39 -1.69 -14.31
C ARG A 129 5.11 -1.45 -13.49
N GLN A 130 4.84 -2.35 -12.53
CA GLN A 130 3.85 -2.13 -11.48
C GLN A 130 4.50 -1.60 -10.20
N TYR A 131 5.81 -1.77 -10.08
CA TYR A 131 6.61 -1.22 -9.01
C TYR A 131 7.79 -0.43 -9.58
N LEU A 132 7.95 0.82 -9.12
CA LEU A 132 8.97 1.74 -9.56
C LEU A 132 10.13 1.79 -8.54
N PRO A 133 11.39 1.79 -8.98
CA PRO A 133 12.53 1.93 -8.08
C PRO A 133 12.55 3.33 -7.45
N SER A 134 13.15 3.42 -6.26
CA SER A 134 13.23 4.65 -5.46
C SER A 134 13.81 5.85 -6.21
N GLU A 135 14.76 5.62 -7.12
CA GLU A 135 15.34 6.67 -7.94
C GLU A 135 14.35 7.28 -8.93
N VAL A 136 13.50 6.47 -9.54
CA VAL A 136 12.44 6.92 -10.44
C VAL A 136 11.40 7.72 -9.64
N VAL A 137 11.02 7.24 -8.45
CA VAL A 137 10.12 7.99 -7.56
C VAL A 137 10.76 9.31 -7.11
N ALA A 138 12.06 9.33 -6.82
CA ALA A 138 12.76 10.56 -6.45
C ALA A 138 12.75 11.59 -7.59
N LYS A 139 13.01 11.16 -8.83
CA LYS A 139 12.86 12.00 -10.02
C LYS A 139 11.42 12.50 -10.14
N TYR A 140 10.43 11.63 -9.97
CA TYR A 140 9.02 11.99 -10.04
C TYR A 140 8.64 13.05 -8.99
N LEU A 141 9.13 12.95 -7.76
CA LEU A 141 8.92 13.97 -6.74
C LEU A 141 9.57 15.31 -7.10
N GLN A 142 10.71 15.30 -7.81
CA GLN A 142 11.41 16.53 -8.20
C GLN A 142 10.78 17.23 -9.40
N THR A 143 10.43 16.45 -10.43
CA THR A 143 10.01 16.96 -11.74
C THR A 143 8.49 17.00 -11.90
N GLY A 144 7.77 16.10 -11.23
CA GLY A 144 6.35 15.85 -11.50
C GLY A 144 6.10 14.94 -12.70
N GLU A 145 7.15 14.35 -13.28
CA GLU A 145 7.07 13.54 -14.50
C GLU A 145 7.85 12.22 -14.37
N ILE A 146 7.36 11.18 -15.07
CA ILE A 146 8.04 9.89 -15.21
C ILE A 146 8.30 9.68 -16.70
N LYS A 147 9.58 9.52 -17.07
CA LYS A 147 9.98 9.34 -18.47
C LYS A 147 9.50 8.00 -19.01
N LEU A 148 9.30 7.93 -20.34
CA LEU A 148 8.84 6.71 -21.01
C LEU A 148 9.74 5.49 -20.73
N GLU A 149 11.07 5.69 -20.73
CA GLU A 149 12.07 4.67 -20.41
C GLU A 149 11.94 4.11 -18.98
N ASP A 150 11.48 4.92 -18.04
CA ASP A 150 11.35 4.55 -16.63
C ASP A 150 10.06 3.73 -16.38
N TRP A 151 9.15 3.64 -17.35
CA TRP A 151 7.91 2.85 -17.28
C TRP A 151 8.09 1.38 -17.70
N GLN A 152 9.10 1.10 -18.51
CA GLN A 152 9.33 -0.24 -19.08
C GLN A 152 10.00 -1.15 -18.06
N ALA A 153 9.56 -2.39 -17.94
CA ALA A 153 10.19 -3.37 -17.07
C ALA A 153 11.62 -3.68 -17.57
N GLN A 154 12.61 -3.46 -16.71
CA GLN A 154 14.03 -3.75 -16.96
C GLN A 154 14.49 -5.01 -16.22
N THR A 155 13.88 -5.28 -15.07
CA THR A 155 14.21 -6.42 -14.21
C THR A 155 12.99 -7.33 -14.04
N LYS A 156 13.22 -8.64 -14.10
CA LYS A 156 12.16 -9.63 -13.85
C LYS A 156 11.56 -9.40 -12.45
N GLY A 157 10.24 -9.23 -12.39
CA GLY A 157 9.50 -9.03 -11.15
C GLY A 157 9.12 -7.57 -10.86
N GLU A 158 9.52 -6.60 -11.68
CA GLU A 158 9.04 -5.21 -11.51
C GLU A 158 7.53 -5.05 -11.80
N ASN A 159 6.96 -5.99 -12.55
CA ASN A 159 5.52 -6.17 -12.73
C ASN A 159 4.87 -6.92 -11.56
N GLN A 160 5.52 -7.97 -11.07
CA GLN A 160 5.04 -8.81 -9.98
C GLN A 160 6.25 -9.51 -9.29
N PRO A 161 6.72 -9.02 -8.14
CA PRO A 161 7.90 -9.54 -7.42
C PRO A 161 7.80 -10.97 -6.87
N TRP A 162 6.70 -11.67 -7.13
CA TRP A 162 6.40 -12.97 -6.56
C TRP A 162 5.57 -13.83 -7.52
N ILE A 163 5.56 -15.14 -7.27
CA ILE A 163 4.65 -16.09 -7.89
C ILE A 163 3.80 -16.76 -6.82
N THR A 164 2.64 -17.27 -7.24
CA THR A 164 1.80 -18.12 -6.39
C THR A 164 2.23 -19.57 -6.58
N GLU A 165 2.56 -20.25 -5.48
CA GLU A 165 2.90 -21.67 -5.44
C GLU A 165 1.83 -22.44 -4.69
N THR A 166 1.21 -23.40 -5.36
CA THR A 166 0.18 -24.26 -4.77
C THR A 166 0.81 -25.48 -4.09
N ARG A 167 0.59 -25.64 -2.79
CA ARG A 167 1.09 -26.74 -1.98
C ARG A 167 -0.05 -27.58 -1.38
N PRO A 168 -0.15 -28.86 -1.73
CA PRO A 168 -1.10 -29.77 -1.09
C PRO A 168 -0.51 -30.31 0.22
N HIS A 169 -1.37 -30.44 1.23
CA HIS A 169 -1.02 -30.91 2.57
C HIS A 169 -1.99 -31.99 3.04
N ASN A 170 -1.44 -33.03 3.69
CA ASN A 170 -2.19 -34.16 4.21
C ASN A 170 -2.08 -34.23 5.74
N SER A 171 -3.22 -34.38 6.41
CA SER A 171 -3.30 -34.75 7.83
C SER A 171 -3.54 -36.26 7.96
N MET A 172 -2.56 -36.95 8.54
CA MET A 172 -2.61 -38.40 8.77
C MET A 172 -3.41 -38.73 10.04
N LYS A 173 -4.09 -39.88 10.05
CA LYS A 173 -4.67 -40.45 11.27
C LYS A 173 -3.53 -40.86 12.22
N GLN A 174 -3.74 -40.66 13.52
CA GLN A 174 -2.76 -41.08 14.52
C GLN A 174 -2.60 -42.61 14.47
N ASP A 175 -1.36 -43.09 14.55
CA ASP A 175 -0.99 -44.52 14.50
C ASP A 175 -1.42 -45.27 13.24
N SER A 176 -1.72 -44.55 12.15
CA SER A 176 -2.02 -45.16 10.85
C SER A 176 -1.33 -44.40 9.71
N ARG A 177 -1.03 -45.11 8.62
CA ARG A 177 -0.52 -44.51 7.37
C ARG A 177 -1.65 -44.09 6.43
N GLN A 178 -2.83 -43.80 6.98
CA GLN A 178 -3.99 -43.34 6.20
C GLN A 178 -4.28 -41.87 6.49
N VAL A 179 -4.69 -41.14 5.44
CA VAL A 179 -5.19 -39.77 5.55
C VAL A 179 -6.50 -39.77 6.34
N LYS A 180 -6.78 -38.71 7.10
CA LYS A 180 -8.08 -38.54 7.78
C LYS A 180 -9.21 -38.41 6.75
N ASP A 181 -10.33 -39.08 6.98
CA ASP A 181 -11.45 -39.09 6.02
C ASP A 181 -12.13 -37.72 5.91
N ALA A 182 -12.26 -37.01 7.05
CA ALA A 182 -12.59 -35.60 7.10
C ALA A 182 -11.32 -34.81 7.48
N ASP A 183 -11.16 -33.61 6.92
CA ASP A 183 -10.11 -32.67 7.33
C ASP A 183 -8.67 -33.15 7.04
N GLY A 184 -8.55 -34.22 6.25
CA GLY A 184 -7.30 -34.87 5.92
C GLY A 184 -6.51 -34.22 4.80
N TYR A 185 -7.11 -33.31 4.03
CA TYR A 185 -6.48 -32.70 2.86
C TYR A 185 -6.77 -31.20 2.81
N PHE A 186 -5.74 -30.38 2.62
CA PHE A 186 -5.91 -28.96 2.31
C PHE A 186 -4.85 -28.46 1.34
N ILE A 187 -5.19 -27.42 0.58
CA ILE A 187 -4.35 -26.77 -0.41
C ILE A 187 -4.03 -25.35 0.06
N GLU A 188 -2.74 -25.03 0.05
CA GLU A 188 -2.20 -23.73 0.35
C GLU A 188 -1.74 -23.04 -0.93
N ASN A 189 -2.25 -21.86 -1.24
CA ASN A 189 -1.68 -21.00 -2.29
C ASN A 189 -0.72 -20.01 -1.64
N ALA A 190 0.53 -20.45 -1.51
CA ALA A 190 1.61 -19.69 -0.89
C ALA A 190 2.26 -18.71 -1.88
N ILE A 191 2.97 -17.73 -1.36
CA ILE A 191 3.68 -16.70 -2.11
C ILE A 191 5.17 -17.02 -2.09
N ARG A 192 5.75 -17.25 -3.28
CA ARG A 192 7.21 -17.35 -3.45
C ARG A 192 7.73 -16.06 -4.04
N MET A 193 8.63 -15.39 -3.33
CA MET A 193 9.34 -14.23 -3.86
C MET A 193 10.28 -14.66 -5.00
N LEU A 194 10.38 -13.83 -6.04
CA LEU A 194 11.37 -14.03 -7.09
C LEU A 194 12.79 -13.81 -6.55
N PRO A 195 13.82 -14.44 -7.15
CA PRO A 195 15.21 -14.22 -6.73
C PRO A 195 15.59 -12.73 -6.72
N GLY A 196 16.35 -12.32 -5.71
CA GLY A 196 16.75 -10.92 -5.50
C GLY A 196 15.66 -10.04 -4.85
N TRP A 197 14.38 -10.43 -4.92
CA TRP A 197 13.29 -9.68 -4.32
C TRP A 197 13.05 -10.07 -2.85
N SER A 198 12.78 -9.08 -2.03
CA SER A 198 12.35 -9.26 -0.63
C SER A 198 11.43 -8.12 -0.19
N LEU A 199 10.89 -8.21 1.03
CA LEU A 199 10.10 -7.13 1.62
C LEU A 199 11.00 -6.20 2.42
N ALA A 200 10.70 -4.91 2.44
CA ALA A 200 11.43 -3.89 3.20
C ALA A 200 10.50 -3.24 4.23
N ILE A 201 11.02 -3.04 5.44
CA ILE A 201 10.32 -2.29 6.49
C ILE A 201 11.27 -1.33 7.20
N GLY A 202 10.74 -0.17 7.60
CA GLY A 202 11.37 0.72 8.56
C GLY A 202 10.75 0.51 9.95
N ILE A 203 11.57 0.56 10.99
CA ILE A 203 11.12 0.52 12.40
C ILE A 203 11.84 1.63 13.17
N ASP A 204 11.14 2.31 14.08
CA ASP A 204 11.70 3.40 14.90
C ASP A 204 12.52 2.91 16.11
N ILE A 205 12.57 1.60 16.34
CA ILE A 205 13.40 0.96 17.36
C ILE A 205 14.47 0.07 16.72
N ARG A 206 15.69 0.11 17.28
CA ARG A 206 16.78 -0.76 16.85
C ARG A 206 16.59 -2.14 17.47
N LEU A 207 16.68 -3.17 16.65
CA LEU A 207 16.67 -4.55 17.12
C LEU A 207 18.06 -4.89 17.67
N GLN A 208 18.13 -5.45 18.88
CA GLN A 208 19.38 -5.64 19.62
C GLN A 208 20.37 -6.62 18.97
N ALA A 209 19.95 -7.38 17.96
CA ALA A 209 20.82 -8.28 17.20
C ALA A 209 21.12 -7.74 15.78
N SER A 210 21.20 -6.41 15.61
CA SER A 210 21.28 -5.76 14.29
C SER A 210 22.45 -6.20 13.40
N ASP A 211 23.44 -6.90 13.96
CA ASP A 211 24.67 -7.26 13.28
C ASP A 211 24.66 -8.74 12.81
N ILE A 212 23.68 -9.54 13.23
CA ILE A 212 23.50 -10.93 12.80
C ILE A 212 22.08 -11.11 12.26
N PRO A 213 21.89 -11.65 11.05
CA PRO A 213 20.55 -11.93 10.53
C PRO A 213 19.72 -12.78 11.51
N MET A 214 18.52 -12.30 11.85
CA MET A 214 17.61 -13.00 12.75
C MET A 214 16.53 -13.75 11.96
N THR A 215 16.12 -14.93 12.42
CA THR A 215 14.91 -15.56 11.87
C THR A 215 13.65 -15.07 12.60
N MET A 216 12.63 -14.68 11.84
CA MET A 216 11.33 -14.26 12.37
C MET A 216 10.22 -15.08 11.70
N ARG A 217 9.20 -15.49 12.47
CA ARG A 217 7.98 -16.09 11.88
C ARG A 217 7.13 -14.98 11.26
N LEU A 218 6.74 -15.15 10.01
CA LEU A 218 5.92 -14.18 9.29
C LEU A 218 4.92 -14.93 8.40
N GLY A 219 3.63 -14.63 8.59
CA GLY A 219 2.55 -15.35 7.92
C GLY A 219 2.01 -16.54 8.71
N GLY A 220 1.19 -17.35 8.05
CA GLY A 220 0.59 -18.59 8.56
C GLY A 220 1.52 -19.80 8.46
N GLU A 221 1.04 -20.95 8.93
CA GLU A 221 1.68 -22.28 8.79
C GLU A 221 3.15 -22.39 9.21
N GLY A 222 3.65 -21.45 10.01
CA GLY A 222 5.01 -21.48 10.56
C GLY A 222 6.11 -20.97 9.62
N HIS A 223 5.73 -20.33 8.51
CA HIS A 223 6.67 -19.73 7.56
C HIS A 223 7.58 -18.68 8.21
N ARG A 224 8.79 -18.53 7.66
CA ARG A 224 9.86 -17.72 8.26
C ARG A 224 10.55 -16.83 7.23
N VAL A 225 11.01 -15.69 7.74
CA VAL A 225 11.89 -14.75 7.03
C VAL A 225 13.20 -14.58 7.79
N LEU A 226 14.28 -14.30 7.07
CA LEU A 226 15.47 -13.67 7.61
C LEU A 226 15.25 -12.16 7.67
N LEU A 227 15.56 -11.59 8.81
CA LEU A 227 15.55 -10.17 9.07
C LEU A 227 16.99 -9.66 9.04
N GLN A 228 17.32 -8.84 8.05
CA GLN A 228 18.67 -8.31 7.81
C GLN A 228 18.62 -6.79 7.81
N SER A 229 19.49 -6.14 8.58
CA SER A 229 19.65 -4.67 8.55
C SER A 229 20.12 -4.20 7.17
N CYS A 230 19.63 -3.04 6.71
CA CYS A 230 20.02 -2.48 5.42
C CYS A 230 19.87 -0.96 5.44
N ASP A 231 20.97 -0.26 5.70
CA ASP A 231 20.99 1.20 5.84
C ASP A 231 20.72 1.92 4.51
N ALA A 232 21.10 1.32 3.37
CA ALA A 232 20.85 1.85 2.04
C ALA A 232 19.34 2.11 1.77
N LEU A 233 18.45 1.27 2.32
CA LEU A 233 17.00 1.50 2.22
C LEU A 233 16.58 2.73 3.03
N GLY A 234 17.24 2.97 4.17
CA GLY A 234 17.00 4.13 5.00
C GLY A 234 17.40 5.42 4.31
N GLU A 235 18.57 5.46 3.68
CA GLU A 235 19.04 6.62 2.90
C GLU A 235 18.07 6.96 1.75
N GLN A 236 17.60 5.94 1.04
CA GLN A 236 16.60 6.12 -0.03
C GLN A 236 15.29 6.68 0.51
N TRP A 237 14.79 6.14 1.62
CA TRP A 237 13.55 6.64 2.23
C TRP A 237 13.70 8.08 2.73
N GLU A 238 14.81 8.41 3.40
CA GLU A 238 15.08 9.76 3.91
C GLU A 238 15.19 10.78 2.77
N LYS A 239 15.81 10.41 1.64
CA LYS A 239 15.82 11.21 0.41
C LYS A 239 14.41 11.49 -0.10
N LEU A 240 13.56 10.46 -0.21
CA LEU A 240 12.18 10.61 -0.67
C LEU A 240 11.34 11.47 0.29
N GLN A 241 11.48 11.27 1.59
CA GLN A 241 10.79 12.06 2.62
C GLN A 241 11.21 13.53 2.58
N THR A 242 12.50 13.81 2.37
CA THR A 242 13.03 15.17 2.26
C THR A 242 12.43 15.90 1.06
N LEU A 243 12.41 15.26 -0.11
CA LEU A 243 11.78 15.81 -1.32
C LEU A 243 10.27 16.03 -1.13
N SER A 244 9.59 15.03 -0.59
CA SER A 244 8.16 15.10 -0.26
C SER A 244 7.86 16.28 0.68
N GLN A 245 8.64 16.46 1.74
CA GLN A 245 8.43 17.55 2.70
C GLN A 245 8.70 18.94 2.09
N GLN A 246 9.65 19.04 1.17
CA GLN A 246 9.88 20.27 0.41
C GLN A 246 8.67 20.62 -0.46
N ASN A 247 8.13 19.64 -1.19
CA ASN A 247 6.94 19.80 -2.01
C ASN A 247 5.68 20.13 -1.19
N PHE A 248 5.54 19.53 0.01
CA PHE A 248 4.45 19.82 0.93
C PHE A 248 4.44 21.28 1.40
N LYS A 249 5.61 21.92 1.50
CA LYS A 249 5.71 23.33 1.90
C LYS A 249 5.40 24.30 0.76
N ALA A 250 5.42 23.86 -0.49
CA ALA A 250 4.98 24.66 -1.62
C ALA A 250 3.45 24.74 -1.56
N ALA A 251 2.90 25.89 -1.15
CA ALA A 251 1.46 26.15 -1.07
C ALA A 251 0.82 26.32 -2.46
N SER A 252 1.07 25.36 -3.35
CA SER A 252 0.60 25.33 -4.74
C SER A 252 -0.16 24.03 -5.02
N LYS A 253 -0.72 23.90 -6.23
CA LYS A 253 -1.33 22.65 -6.70
C LYS A 253 -0.38 21.48 -6.43
N SER A 254 -0.90 20.42 -5.84
CA SER A 254 -0.11 19.29 -5.38
C SER A 254 -0.81 17.97 -5.64
N ILE A 255 0.00 16.93 -5.78
CA ILE A 255 -0.46 15.56 -5.91
C ILE A 255 0.04 14.79 -4.69
N ALA A 256 -0.89 14.19 -3.94
CA ALA A 256 -0.54 13.28 -2.86
C ALA A 256 -0.51 11.85 -3.42
N TYR A 257 0.68 11.24 -3.43
CA TYR A 257 0.94 9.90 -3.92
C TYR A 257 0.98 8.91 -2.76
N LEU A 258 -0.01 8.02 -2.72
CA LEU A 258 -0.20 7.04 -1.66
C LEU A 258 0.65 5.80 -1.91
N VAL A 259 1.67 5.56 -1.08
CA VAL A 259 2.63 4.46 -1.29
C VAL A 259 2.37 3.21 -0.44
N THR A 260 1.48 3.29 0.55
CA THR A 260 0.96 2.14 1.32
C THR A 260 -0.57 2.20 1.39
N PRO A 261 -1.28 1.12 1.75
CA PRO A 261 -2.75 1.15 1.74
C PRO A 261 -3.30 2.28 2.63
N GLY A 262 -4.21 3.08 2.08
CA GLY A 262 -4.75 4.27 2.73
C GLY A 262 -6.01 3.95 3.51
N VAL A 263 -5.91 3.86 4.84
CA VAL A 263 -7.06 3.55 5.70
C VAL A 263 -7.70 4.86 6.13
N PHE A 264 -8.88 5.19 5.59
CA PHE A 264 -9.60 6.42 5.95
C PHE A 264 -10.92 6.08 6.64
N GLU A 265 -10.81 5.56 7.86
CA GLU A 265 -11.93 5.17 8.70
C GLU A 265 -12.47 6.38 9.51
N ARG A 266 -13.79 6.50 9.59
CA ARG A 266 -14.49 7.40 10.50
C ARG A 266 -15.65 6.68 11.17
N GLN A 267 -15.80 6.88 12.47
CA GLN A 267 -17.00 6.43 13.19
C GLN A 267 -18.15 7.42 12.98
N ASP A 268 -19.30 6.90 12.58
CA ASP A 268 -20.56 7.61 12.49
C ASP A 268 -21.60 6.97 13.42
N ILE A 269 -22.68 7.70 13.72
CA ILE A 269 -23.80 7.21 14.51
C ILE A 269 -25.04 7.26 13.62
N GLU A 270 -25.51 6.10 13.18
CA GLU A 270 -26.76 5.95 12.43
C GLU A 270 -27.71 5.09 13.26
N ASP A 271 -28.95 5.58 13.47
CA ASP A 271 -29.98 4.92 14.28
C ASP A 271 -29.52 4.50 15.71
N GLY A 272 -28.64 5.30 16.33
CA GLY A 272 -28.10 5.02 17.66
C GLY A 272 -27.02 3.93 17.71
N GLN A 273 -26.66 3.33 16.56
CA GLN A 273 -25.56 2.37 16.44
C GLN A 273 -24.30 3.04 15.91
N LYS A 274 -23.15 2.69 16.49
CA LYS A 274 -21.84 3.15 16.00
C LYS A 274 -21.44 2.32 14.79
N MET A 275 -21.28 2.97 13.65
CA MET A 275 -20.81 2.34 12.42
C MET A 275 -19.46 2.92 12.00
N SER A 276 -18.54 2.07 11.56
CA SER A 276 -17.27 2.49 10.99
C SER A 276 -17.40 2.58 9.47
N LEU A 277 -17.31 3.80 8.92
CA LEU A 277 -17.35 4.07 7.50
C LEU A 277 -15.93 4.27 6.95
N CYS A 278 -15.64 3.69 5.79
CA CYS A 278 -14.38 3.83 5.09
C CYS A 278 -14.58 4.51 3.74
N GLN A 279 -13.60 5.31 3.29
CA GLN A 279 -13.62 5.96 1.98
C GLN A 279 -12.30 5.74 1.24
N ALA A 280 -12.34 5.87 -0.09
CA ALA A 280 -11.15 5.84 -0.94
C ALA A 280 -10.27 7.11 -0.80
N LYS A 281 -10.73 8.10 -0.04
CA LYS A 281 -10.04 9.37 0.20
C LYS A 281 -10.19 9.80 1.67
N PRO A 282 -9.31 10.66 2.18
CA PRO A 282 -9.46 11.25 3.49
C PRO A 282 -10.78 12.04 3.65
N TRP A 283 -11.36 11.96 4.86
CA TRP A 283 -12.65 12.59 5.17
C TRP A 283 -12.55 14.11 5.30
N GLU A 284 -11.40 14.57 5.76
CA GLU A 284 -10.98 15.96 5.95
C GLU A 284 -10.78 16.69 4.61
N TRP A 285 -10.49 15.95 3.54
CA TRP A 285 -10.29 16.52 2.21
C TRP A 285 -11.64 16.68 1.50
N LYS A 286 -12.23 17.87 1.68
CA LYS A 286 -13.48 18.29 1.02
C LYS A 286 -13.19 18.70 -0.43
N LEU A 287 -14.22 18.60 -1.28
CA LEU A 287 -14.11 18.99 -2.68
C LEU A 287 -13.87 20.51 -2.79
N ALA A 288 -12.98 20.89 -3.70
CA ALA A 288 -12.64 22.28 -3.99
C ALA A 288 -13.80 23.04 -4.65
N ASN A 289 -14.59 22.34 -5.46
CA ASN A 289 -15.71 22.96 -6.17
C ASN A 289 -16.90 23.10 -5.21
N THR A 290 -17.41 24.33 -5.09
CA THR A 290 -18.57 24.66 -4.26
C THR A 290 -19.81 24.81 -5.14
N THR A 291 -20.90 24.16 -4.78
CA THR A 291 -22.20 24.29 -5.47
C THR A 291 -23.06 25.37 -4.86
N ASN A 292 -22.96 25.54 -3.55
CA ASN A 292 -23.71 26.52 -2.78
C ASN A 292 -22.77 27.63 -2.30
N LYS A 293 -23.25 28.88 -2.34
CA LYS A 293 -22.48 30.05 -1.84
C LYS A 293 -22.08 29.94 -0.37
N ASN A 294 -22.81 29.14 0.42
CA ASN A 294 -22.56 28.92 1.84
C ASN A 294 -21.62 27.73 2.13
N GLN A 295 -21.22 26.99 1.09
CA GLN A 295 -20.31 25.85 1.25
C GLN A 295 -18.87 26.36 1.31
N ARG A 296 -18.12 25.94 2.33
CA ARG A 296 -16.69 26.19 2.39
C ARG A 296 -15.98 25.29 1.36
N ALA A 297 -15.25 25.90 0.43
CA ALA A 297 -14.42 25.19 -0.51
C ALA A 297 -13.36 24.36 0.23
N GLY A 298 -13.21 23.09 -0.16
CA GLY A 298 -12.11 22.25 0.28
C GLY A 298 -10.88 22.41 -0.62
N VAL A 299 -9.95 21.47 -0.49
CA VAL A 299 -8.71 21.47 -1.26
C VAL A 299 -8.69 20.40 -2.36
N LEU A 300 -9.53 19.37 -2.25
CA LEU A 300 -9.48 18.21 -3.14
C LEU A 300 -10.21 18.48 -4.45
N VAL A 301 -9.52 18.34 -5.56
CA VAL A 301 -10.09 18.52 -6.90
C VAL A 301 -10.56 17.18 -7.45
N SER A 302 -9.70 16.17 -7.37
CA SER A 302 -10.00 14.81 -7.86
C SER A 302 -9.06 13.76 -7.24
N PHE A 303 -9.24 12.50 -7.60
CA PHE A 303 -8.33 11.40 -7.27
C PHE A 303 -8.42 10.24 -8.28
N ALA A 304 -7.32 9.51 -8.43
CA ALA A 304 -7.22 8.25 -9.15
C ALA A 304 -6.92 7.13 -8.16
N THR A 305 -7.73 6.07 -8.17
CA THR A 305 -7.61 4.91 -7.26
C THR A 305 -8.10 3.65 -7.96
N ASP A 306 -7.70 2.48 -7.45
CA ASP A 306 -8.22 1.18 -7.88
C ASP A 306 -9.19 0.61 -6.82
N LYS A 307 -9.60 -0.65 -7.00
CA LYS A 307 -10.42 -1.44 -6.09
C LYS A 307 -9.91 -1.33 -4.66
N ALA A 308 -10.85 -1.19 -3.73
CA ALA A 308 -10.54 -1.13 -2.31
C ALA A 308 -9.81 -2.39 -1.84
N VAL A 309 -8.77 -2.21 -1.02
CA VAL A 309 -7.99 -3.30 -0.44
C VAL A 309 -8.64 -3.72 0.87
N PRO A 310 -9.16 -4.95 0.98
CA PRO A 310 -9.69 -5.44 2.25
C PRO A 310 -8.55 -5.71 3.22
N ILE A 311 -8.61 -5.07 4.38
CA ILE A 311 -7.73 -5.35 5.52
C ILE A 311 -8.53 -6.17 6.50
N SER A 312 -8.18 -7.45 6.61
CA SER A 312 -8.68 -8.34 7.64
C SER A 312 -7.50 -8.93 8.39
N CYS A 313 -7.60 -8.90 9.71
CA CYS A 313 -6.56 -9.37 10.60
C CYS A 313 -7.17 -10.30 11.64
N ARG A 314 -6.34 -10.97 12.42
CA ARG A 314 -6.76 -11.64 13.64
C ARG A 314 -5.96 -11.08 14.79
N PHE A 315 -6.61 -10.90 15.93
CA PHE A 315 -5.94 -10.50 17.17
C PHE A 315 -6.14 -11.58 18.23
N GLN A 316 -5.20 -11.66 19.16
CA GLN A 316 -5.36 -12.53 20.33
C GLN A 316 -6.25 -11.82 21.34
N SER A 317 -7.30 -12.51 21.79
CA SER A 317 -8.19 -12.01 22.84
C SER A 317 -7.41 -11.72 24.12
N GLN A 318 -7.70 -10.58 24.74
CA GLN A 318 -7.14 -10.21 26.05
C GLN A 318 -7.74 -11.01 27.21
N LYS A 319 -8.80 -11.80 26.97
CA LYS A 319 -9.38 -12.72 27.97
C LYS A 319 -8.45 -13.92 28.22
N LYS A 320 -8.60 -14.57 29.39
CA LYS A 320 -7.73 -15.68 29.89
C LYS A 320 -7.35 -16.75 28.84
N ASP A 321 -8.20 -17.01 27.86
CA ASP A 321 -7.98 -18.08 26.87
C ASP A 321 -7.05 -17.71 25.70
N LYS A 322 -6.61 -16.45 25.54
CA LYS A 322 -5.77 -15.96 24.41
C LYS A 322 -6.24 -16.41 23.01
N LYS A 323 -7.55 -16.67 22.85
CA LYS A 323 -8.11 -17.17 21.60
C LYS A 323 -7.92 -16.16 20.47
N SER A 324 -7.48 -16.63 19.31
CA SER A 324 -7.38 -15.82 18.09
C SER A 324 -8.77 -15.51 17.57
N ILE A 325 -9.14 -14.23 17.52
CA ILE A 325 -10.43 -13.75 17.03
C ILE A 325 -10.25 -12.86 15.80
N PRO A 326 -11.18 -12.91 14.83
CA PRO A 326 -11.11 -12.03 13.66
C PRO A 326 -11.29 -10.57 14.07
N ALA A 327 -10.47 -9.70 13.49
CA ALA A 327 -10.63 -8.26 13.54
C ALA A 327 -11.83 -7.83 12.67
N PRO A 328 -12.52 -6.74 13.03
CA PRO A 328 -13.41 -6.05 12.11
C PRO A 328 -12.67 -5.79 10.78
N GLN A 329 -13.34 -6.09 9.68
CA GLN A 329 -12.79 -5.83 8.36
C GLN A 329 -12.84 -4.34 8.07
N VAL A 330 -11.74 -3.80 7.56
CA VAL A 330 -11.59 -2.40 7.15
C VAL A 330 -11.24 -2.38 5.67
N PHE A 331 -11.69 -1.36 4.94
CA PHE A 331 -11.34 -1.18 3.54
C PHE A 331 -10.39 0.02 3.39
N ALA A 332 -9.35 -0.16 2.59
CA ALA A 332 -8.35 0.85 2.33
C ALA A 332 -8.34 1.26 0.84
N ALA A 333 -7.91 2.49 0.58
CA ALA A 333 -7.49 2.89 -0.76
C ALA A 333 -6.24 2.09 -1.17
N SER A 334 -6.17 1.72 -2.45
CA SER A 334 -5.06 0.97 -3.03
C SER A 334 -3.75 1.77 -2.95
N PRO A 335 -2.61 1.14 -2.65
CA PRO A 335 -1.31 1.75 -2.93
C PRO A 335 -1.21 2.14 -4.42
N GLY A 336 -0.56 3.26 -4.71
CA GLY A 336 -0.51 3.86 -6.04
C GLY A 336 -1.53 4.99 -6.26
N SER A 337 -2.56 5.11 -5.41
CA SER A 337 -3.58 6.15 -5.58
C SER A 337 -2.99 7.56 -5.55
N LEU A 338 -3.50 8.42 -6.44
CA LEU A 338 -3.12 9.82 -6.54
C LEU A 338 -4.30 10.70 -6.15
N TYR A 339 -4.07 11.66 -5.27
CA TYR A 339 -5.06 12.69 -4.92
C TYR A 339 -4.57 14.03 -5.46
N TYR A 340 -5.44 14.77 -6.13
CA TYR A 340 -5.12 16.05 -6.75
C TYR A 340 -5.72 17.18 -5.91
N LEU A 341 -4.87 18.03 -5.34
CA LEU A 341 -5.26 19.06 -4.40
C LEU A 341 -4.81 20.44 -4.91
N ASN A 342 -5.61 21.47 -4.66
CA ASN A 342 -5.21 22.86 -4.96
C ASN A 342 -4.07 23.35 -4.05
N GLN A 343 -3.91 22.71 -2.89
CA GLN A 343 -2.79 22.91 -1.98
C GLN A 343 -2.61 21.64 -1.13
N PRO A 344 -1.38 21.34 -0.67
CA PRO A 344 -1.14 20.23 0.24
C PRO A 344 -1.92 20.38 1.56
N GLN A 345 -2.36 19.26 2.13
CA GLN A 345 -3.09 19.23 3.40
C GLN A 345 -2.73 17.95 4.17
N GLU A 346 -2.44 18.08 5.46
CA GLU A 346 -2.15 16.96 6.36
C GLU A 346 -3.34 16.01 6.51
N LEU A 347 -3.06 14.77 6.92
CA LEU A 347 -4.10 13.83 7.31
C LEU A 347 -4.45 14.03 8.78
N PHE A 348 -5.72 13.86 9.12
CA PHE A 348 -6.18 13.81 10.51
C PHE A 348 -5.46 12.72 11.32
N GLN A 349 -5.02 11.66 10.64
CA GLN A 349 -4.26 10.57 11.25
C GLN A 349 -2.81 10.95 11.59
N ASP A 350 -2.28 12.05 11.04
CA ASP A 350 -0.93 12.51 11.36
C ASP A 350 -0.85 13.12 12.77
N ASP A 351 -1.98 13.58 13.33
CA ASP A 351 -2.05 14.06 14.72
C ASP A 351 -1.97 12.88 15.72
N PRO A 352 -0.90 12.81 16.54
CA PRO A 352 -0.69 11.73 17.50
C PRO A 352 -1.73 11.66 18.62
N ASN A 353 -2.54 12.71 18.82
CA ASN A 353 -3.59 12.76 19.83
C ASN A 353 -4.90 12.09 19.38
N THR A 354 -5.01 11.73 18.10
CA THR A 354 -6.21 11.09 17.56
C THR A 354 -6.17 9.57 17.74
N LYS A 355 -7.34 8.95 17.92
CA LYS A 355 -7.44 7.48 18.04
C LYS A 355 -7.02 6.75 16.75
N VAL A 356 -7.26 7.38 15.60
CA VAL A 356 -6.97 6.81 14.27
C VAL A 356 -5.49 6.89 13.90
N HIS A 357 -4.67 7.63 14.66
CA HIS A 357 -3.21 7.67 14.49
C HIS A 357 -2.55 6.28 14.62
N VAL A 358 -3.21 5.31 15.26
CA VAL A 358 -2.75 3.92 15.31
C VAL A 358 -2.49 3.32 13.92
N TRP A 359 -3.25 3.74 12.89
CA TRP A 359 -3.05 3.32 11.51
C TRP A 359 -1.69 3.79 10.97
N ARG A 360 -1.27 5.04 11.27
CA ARG A 360 0.06 5.55 10.90
C ARG A 360 1.18 4.76 11.58
N LYS A 361 0.99 4.35 12.84
CA LYS A 361 1.97 3.52 13.57
C LYS A 361 2.19 2.15 12.94
N LEU A 362 1.18 1.63 12.25
CA LEU A 362 1.24 0.34 11.57
C LEU A 362 1.71 0.45 10.11
N GLY A 363 2.13 1.63 9.65
CA GLY A 363 2.66 1.84 8.29
C GLY A 363 1.60 2.10 7.21
N TYR A 364 0.35 2.34 7.59
CA TYR A 364 -0.73 2.69 6.64
C TYR A 364 -0.75 4.18 6.31
N SER A 365 -1.36 4.50 5.16
CA SER A 365 -1.60 5.88 4.72
C SER A 365 -0.33 6.71 4.53
N GLU A 366 0.79 6.10 4.08
CA GLU A 366 2.02 6.85 3.76
C GLU A 366 1.83 7.62 2.45
N LEU A 367 2.02 8.94 2.51
CA LEU A 367 1.94 9.85 1.37
C LEU A 367 3.30 10.41 1.01
N LEU A 368 3.57 10.50 -0.28
CA LEU A 368 4.64 11.30 -0.87
C LEU A 368 4.01 12.47 -1.65
N TRP A 369 4.54 13.68 -1.48
CA TRP A 369 3.97 14.89 -2.06
C TRP A 369 4.73 15.32 -3.30
N ILE A 370 3.99 15.66 -4.35
CA ILE A 370 4.52 16.14 -5.63
C ILE A 370 3.93 17.52 -5.89
N THR A 371 4.78 18.49 -6.22
CA THR A 371 4.31 19.79 -6.70
C THR A 371 3.88 19.66 -8.15
N TYR A 372 2.62 19.99 -8.45
CA TYR A 372 2.15 20.01 -9.83
C TYR A 372 2.72 21.23 -10.55
N LYS A 373 3.40 21.00 -11.67
CA LYS A 373 3.91 22.02 -12.59
C LYS A 373 3.26 21.74 -13.96
N PRO A 374 2.52 22.70 -14.52
CA PRO A 374 1.82 22.53 -15.79
C PRO A 374 2.75 22.52 -17.00
#